data_AF-A0A0F9RS60-F1
#
_entry.id   AF-A0A0F9RS60-F1
#
_cell.length_a   1.000
_cell.length_b   1.000
_cell.length_c   1.000
_cell.angle_alpha   90.00
_cell.angle_beta   90.00
_cell.angle_gamma   90.00
#
_symmetry.space_group_name_H-M   'P 1'
#
loop_
_entity.id
_entity.type
_entity.pdbx_description
1 polymer ?
#
loop_
_entity_poly.entity_id
_entity_poly.type
_entity_poly.pdbx_seq_one_letter_code
_entity_poly.pdbx_strand_id
1 'polypeptide(L)' 'MKITDRVNSIDNVESAFWDGRQNKLTIYYHGDKETIKVKAAHALRQADVIDAIDNILLIEA' A
#
# COMPACT_ATOMS: atom_id res chain seq x y z
N MET A 1 13.46 -3.55 6.79
CA MET A 1 12.01 -3.82 6.94
C MET A 1 11.37 -3.65 5.58
N LYS A 2 10.63 -4.65 5.06
CA LYS A 2 10.09 -4.56 3.69
C LYS A 2 8.90 -3.60 3.67
N ILE A 3 8.69 -2.91 2.54
CA ILE A 3 7.55 -2.01 2.32
C ILE A 3 6.22 -2.70 2.62
N THR A 4 6.09 -3.96 2.21
CA THR A 4 4.89 -4.77 2.46
C THR A 4 4.60 -4.95 3.94
N ASP A 5 5.62 -5.13 4.78
CA ASP A 5 5.44 -5.27 6.24
C ASP A 5 4.89 -3.98 6.86
N ARG A 6 5.37 -2.82 6.40
CA ARG A 6 4.86 -1.52 6.84
C ARG A 6 3.40 -1.33 6.44
N VAL A 7 3.06 -1.66 5.20
CA VAL A 7 1.69 -1.48 4.68
C VAL A 7 0.72 -2.49 5.32
N ASN A 8 1.16 -3.73 5.58
CA ASN A 8 0.38 -4.73 6.31
C ASN A 8 0.09 -4.34 7.77
N SER A 9 0.89 -3.43 8.35
CA SER A 9 0.64 -2.93 9.71
C SER A 9 -0.41 -1.81 9.78
N ILE A 10 -0.94 -1.37 8.63
CA ILE A 10 -1.96 -0.32 8.58
C ILE A 10 -3.33 -0.91 8.92
N ASP A 11 -4.06 -0.26 9.83
CA ASP A 11 -5.45 -0.60 10.12
C ASP A 11 -6.32 -0.69 8.86
N ASN A 12 -7.08 -1.78 8.77
CA ASN A 12 -7.94 -2.18 7.66
C ASN A 12 -7.21 -2.59 6.37
N VAL A 13 -5.89 -2.77 6.39
CA VAL A 13 -5.18 -3.51 5.33
C VAL A 13 -5.17 -4.99 5.69
N GLU A 14 -5.69 -5.82 4.79
CA GLU A 14 -5.67 -7.27 4.93
C GLU A 14 -4.33 -7.84 4.46
N SER A 15 -3.85 -7.36 3.31
CA SER A 15 -2.58 -7.80 2.73
C SER A 15 -2.03 -6.80 1.72
N ALA A 16 -0.71 -6.72 1.61
CA ALA A 16 0.01 -5.89 0.66
C ALA A 16 1.08 -6.70 -0.06
N PHE A 17 1.12 -6.57 -1.38
CA PHE A 17 2.03 -7.30 -2.26
C PHE A 17 2.82 -6.32 -3.13
N TRP A 18 4.14 -6.50 -3.17
CA TRP A 18 5.04 -5.71 -4.01
C TRP A 18 5.47 -6.53 -5.24
N ASP A 19 5.08 -6.07 -6.42
CA ASP A 19 5.60 -6.56 -7.69
C ASP A 19 6.82 -5.70 -8.10
N GLY A 20 8.01 -6.22 -7.82
CA GLY A 20 9.26 -5.56 -8.19
C GLY A 20 9.55 -5.49 -9.68
N ARG A 21 8.89 -6.30 -10.53
CA ARG A 21 9.05 -6.24 -11.99
C ARG A 21 8.29 -5.07 -12.59
N GLN A 22 7.11 -4.78 -12.04
CA GLN A 22 6.26 -3.67 -12.47
C GLN A 22 6.42 -2.43 -11.59
N ASN A 23 7.30 -2.47 -10.57
CA ASN A 23 7.48 -1.42 -9.57
C ASN A 23 6.13 -0.99 -8.96
N LYS A 24 5.32 -1.98 -8.55
CA LYS A 24 3.91 -1.79 -8.21
C LYS A 24 3.56 -2.38 -6.86
N LEU A 25 2.82 -1.62 -6.07
CA LEU A 25 2.27 -2.07 -4.80
C LEU A 25 0.75 -2.30 -4.93
N THR A 26 0.32 -3.53 -4.67
CA THR A 26 -1.09 -3.89 -4.55
C THR A 26 -1.46 -3.97 -3.07
N ILE A 27 -2.57 -3.36 -2.68
CA ILE A 27 -3.05 -3.32 -1.29
C ILE A 27 -4.49 -3.82 -1.27
N TYR A 28 -4.74 -4.89 -0.52
CA TYR A 28 -6.06 -5.42 -0.19
C TYR A 28 -6.50 -4.81 1.14
N TYR A 29 -7.66 -4.17 1.17
CA TYR A 29 -8.14 -3.43 2.32
C TYR A 29 -9.65 -3.47 2.46
N HIS A 30 -10.13 -3.11 3.64
CA HIS A 30 -11.55 -2.89 3.91
C HIS A 30 -11.82 -1.42 4.26
N GLY A 31 -13.03 -0.96 3.97
CA GLY A 31 -13.47 0.40 4.30
C GLY A 31 -13.09 1.44 3.24
N ASP A 32 -12.83 2.67 3.70
CA ASP A 32 -12.71 3.84 2.82
C ASP A 32 -11.36 3.90 2.07
N LYS A 33 -11.45 4.09 0.76
CA LYS A 33 -10.30 4.13 -0.16
C LYS A 33 -9.37 5.31 0.10
N GLU A 34 -9.91 6.50 0.33
CA GLU A 34 -9.10 7.70 0.52
C GLU A 34 -8.28 7.60 1.80
N THR A 35 -8.90 7.10 2.86
CA THR A 35 -8.25 6.84 4.15
C THR A 35 -7.07 5.88 3.99
N ILE A 36 -7.26 4.76 3.27
CA ILE A 36 -6.18 3.80 3.04
C ILE A 36 -5.08 4.39 2.16
N LYS A 37 -5.42 5.16 1.12
CA LYS A 37 -4.43 5.87 0.30
C LYS A 37 -3.55 6.80 1.15
N VAL A 38 -4.15 7.61 2.03
CA VAL A 38 -3.39 8.54 2.89
C VAL A 38 -2.49 7.78 3.86
N LYS A 39 -2.99 6.73 4.52
CA LYS A 39 -2.21 5.91 5.46
C LYS A 39 -1.06 5.18 4.75
N ALA A 40 -1.34 4.56 3.59
CA ALA A 40 -0.32 3.87 2.79
C ALA A 40 0.74 4.85 2.30
N ALA A 41 0.35 6.03 1.81
CA ALA A 41 1.29 7.05 1.38
C ALA A 41 2.19 7.54 2.53
N HIS A 42 1.63 7.69 3.73
CA HIS A 42 2.42 8.03 4.92
C HIS A 42 3.43 6.93 5.27
N ALA A 43 3.00 5.66 5.26
CA ALA A 43 3.88 4.51 5.53
C ALA A 43 5.01 4.36 4.49
N LEU A 44 4.75 4.75 3.24
CA LEU A 44 5.72 4.71 2.13
C LEU A 44 6.68 5.90 2.11
N ARG A 45 6.23 7.10 2.47
CA ARG A 45 7.12 8.27 2.64
C ARG A 45 8.20 8.04 3.68
N GLN A 46 7.88 7.32 4.75
CA GLN A 46 8.87 6.93 5.77
C GLN A 46 9.90 5.91 5.26
N ALA A 47 9.73 5.37 4.05
CA ALA A 47 10.60 4.39 3.44
C ALA A 47 11.40 4.94 2.24
N ASP A 48 11.39 6.27 1.98
CA ASP A 48 12.01 6.92 0.81
C ASP A 48 11.52 6.39 -0.56
N VAL A 49 10.34 5.76 -0.60
CA VAL A 49 9.75 5.20 -1.83
C VAL A 49 8.58 6.05 -2.27
N ILE A 50 8.90 7.24 -2.78
CA ILE A 50 7.90 8.25 -3.17
C ILE A 50 7.32 7.99 -4.57
N ASP A 51 7.99 7.23 -5.44
CA ASP A 51 7.55 7.04 -6.85
C ASP A 51 6.61 5.83 -7.10
N ALA A 52 6.26 5.04 -6.09
CA ALA A 52 5.52 3.78 -6.28
C ALA A 52 4.01 3.83 -5.97
N ILE A 53 3.51 4.99 -5.53
CA ILE A 53 2.15 5.13 -4.94
C ILE A 53 1.06 5.24 -6.01
N ASP A 54 1.40 5.59 -7.25
CA ASP A 54 0.40 5.87 -8.30
C ASP A 54 -0.41 4.64 -8.74
N ASN A 55 -0.02 3.42 -8.36
CA ASN A 55 -0.65 2.18 -8.83
C ASN A 55 -1.34 1.34 -7.73
N ILE A 56 -1.99 1.97 -6.74
CA ILE A 56 -2.87 1.26 -5.79
C ILE A 56 -4.09 0.75 -6.55
N LEU A 57 -4.04 -0.52 -6.94
CA LEU A 57 -5.09 -1.20 -7.69
C LEU A 57 -6.12 -1.81 -6.73
N LEU A 58 -7.37 -1.40 -6.93
CA LEU A 58 -8.55 -1.86 -6.21
C LEU A 58 -8.93 -3.27 -6.70
N ILE A 59 -9.11 -4.20 -5.77
CA ILE A 59 -9.89 -5.42 -6.01
C ILE A 59 -10.95 -5.45 -4.91
N GLU A 60 -12.21 -5.14 -5.26
CA GLU A 60 -13.36 -5.34 -4.39
C GLU A 60 -13.61 -6.84 -4.25
N ALA A 61 -13.80 -7.29 -3.01
CA ALA A 61 -14.21 -8.66 -2.69
C ALA A 61 -15.71 -8.86 -2.94
#